data_AF-A0A844QDC5-F1
#
_entry.id   AF-A0A844QDC5-F1
#
_cell.length_a   1.000
_cell.length_b   1.000
_cell.length_c   1.000
_cell.angle_alpha   90.00
_cell.angle_beta   90.00
_cell.angle_gamma   90.00
#
_symmetry.space_group_name_H-M   'P 1'
#
loop_
_entity.id
_entity.type
_entity.pdbx_description
1 polymer ?
#
loop_
_entity_poly.entity_id
_entity_poly.type
_entity_poly.pdbx_seq_one_letter_code
_entity_poly.pdbx_strand_id
1 'polypeptide(L)'
;MRIQIGNQGRAPDNRRLGEYEAFRRLVERRLGLSTLQFLSNELQNQAFQRSLVSAAQLLGGSVCQRDARGRRLLILAGYVDRMLPNALADRDGDTHLIAMYTPLFAALSEFAMFCFTQRAFFADVGDPLAETSPPPPEGHVPGLWLLRYTLAGGKVEERHREQFTPRDPVRYDISLYLGYLMARFVWFHEYAHCFNGHVAYVQENAIALRLYEVSEPSKGAPRAAQPAQPGPRDDELRCLELDADEAAMWATLQVQETDRENLESFASLDRSLRKRLTLFGAYAMTWLFEEFQNYMESNTGLDHPAPYLRLQNMVHLARQHFTAPEDQELQRVVLKEFDHIASVIPNMYRSDNLMRDISDPWLIGELQRQLARLDALRPALAPYRYAPVAGS
;
A
#
# COMPACT_ATOMS: atom_id res chain seq x y z
N MET A 1 27.35 7.33 -5.90
CA MET A 1 26.60 8.51 -5.44
C MET A 1 26.08 8.20 -4.04
N ARG A 2 26.61 8.80 -2.97
CA ARG A 2 26.04 8.60 -1.62
C ARG A 2 24.83 9.51 -1.51
N ILE A 3 23.63 8.93 -1.38
CA ILE A 3 22.43 9.70 -1.09
C ILE A 3 22.52 10.09 0.38
N GLN A 4 22.93 11.33 0.67
CA GLN A 4 22.80 11.82 2.03
C GLN A 4 21.31 11.95 2.34
N ILE A 5 20.80 11.07 3.20
CA ILE A 5 19.49 11.22 3.82
C ILE A 5 19.59 12.43 4.75
N GLY A 6 19.36 13.62 4.20
CA GLY A 6 19.49 14.89 4.89
C GLY A 6 18.67 14.87 6.19
N ASN A 7 19.34 15.14 7.30
CA ASN A 7 18.74 15.28 8.62
C ASN A 7 18.52 16.78 8.89
N GLN A 8 17.73 17.45 8.06
CA GLN A 8 17.33 18.83 8.32
C GLN A 8 15.98 18.83 9.03
N GLY A 9 16.03 18.61 10.35
CA GLY A 9 14.89 18.80 11.23
C GLY A 9 14.46 20.27 11.25
N ARG A 10 13.58 20.65 10.33
CA ARG A 10 12.72 21.83 10.56
C ARG A 10 11.78 21.47 11.70
N ALA A 11 11.60 22.39 12.65
CA ALA A 11 10.62 22.24 13.71
C ALA A 11 9.24 21.90 13.10
N PRO A 12 8.47 20.97 13.69
CA PRO A 12 7.17 20.60 13.14
C PRO A 12 6.28 21.84 13.04
N ASP A 13 5.73 22.07 11.85
CA ASP A 13 4.75 23.12 11.58
C ASP A 13 3.59 23.00 12.59
N ASN A 14 3.27 24.08 13.32
CA ASN A 14 2.20 24.12 14.31
C ASN A 14 0.85 23.63 13.76
N ARG A 15 0.62 23.79 12.45
CA ARG A 15 -0.57 23.24 11.79
C ARG A 15 -0.62 21.71 11.85
N ARG A 16 0.51 21.05 11.63
CA ARG A 16 0.62 19.57 11.66
C ARG A 16 0.45 19.01 13.07
N LEU A 17 0.89 19.75 14.09
CA LEU A 17 0.62 19.39 15.49
C LEU A 17 -0.89 19.35 15.76
N GLY A 18 -1.63 20.36 15.28
CA GLY A 18 -3.09 20.41 15.41
C GLY A 18 -3.80 19.27 14.66
N GLU A 19 -3.37 18.97 13.43
CA GLU A 19 -3.92 17.87 12.61
C GLU A 19 -3.65 16.50 13.26
N TYR A 20 -2.44 16.28 13.79
CA TYR A 20 -2.11 15.04 14.49
C TYR A 20 -2.91 14.87 15.79
N GLU A 21 -3.06 15.92 16.60
CA GLU A 21 -3.88 15.85 17.81
C GLU A 21 -5.36 15.60 17.50
N ALA A 22 -5.87 16.14 16.39
CA ALA A 22 -7.20 15.81 15.90
C ALA A 22 -7.30 14.33 15.48
N PHE A 23 -6.31 13.83 14.76
CA PHE A 23 -6.21 12.41 14.36
C PHE A 23 -6.21 11.50 15.60
N ARG A 24 -5.33 11.76 16.57
CA ARG A 24 -5.21 10.97 17.80
C ARG A 24 -6.53 10.89 18.56
N ARG A 25 -7.16 12.03 18.83
CA ARG A 25 -8.46 12.07 19.52
C ARG A 25 -9.55 11.31 18.75
N LEU A 26 -9.53 11.38 17.43
CA LEU A 26 -10.50 10.67 16.60
C LEU A 26 -10.27 9.14 16.66
N VAL A 27 -9.02 8.68 16.54
CA VAL A 27 -8.66 7.26 16.67
C VAL A 27 -9.03 6.72 18.06
N GLU A 28 -8.67 7.42 19.14
CA GLU A 28 -8.99 7.00 20.51
C GLU A 28 -10.50 6.89 20.72
N ARG A 29 -11.27 7.88 20.25
CA ARG A 29 -12.73 7.90 20.39
C ARG A 29 -13.42 6.85 19.52
N ARG A 30 -13.04 6.73 18.24
CA ARG A 30 -13.77 5.92 17.25
C ARG A 30 -13.29 4.48 17.19
N LEU A 31 -12.00 4.25 17.37
CA LEU A 31 -11.38 2.93 17.24
C LEU A 31 -11.01 2.33 18.60
N GLY A 32 -10.89 3.15 19.64
CA GLY A 32 -10.41 2.68 20.95
C GLY A 32 -8.95 2.22 20.91
N LEU A 33 -8.15 2.79 19.99
CA LEU A 33 -6.76 2.42 19.76
C LEU A 33 -5.82 3.57 20.14
N SER A 34 -4.56 3.22 20.43
CA SER A 34 -3.47 4.18 20.59
C SER A 34 -2.87 4.56 19.24
N THR A 35 -2.26 5.75 19.17
CA THR A 35 -1.52 6.21 17.98
C THR A 35 -0.02 6.22 18.25
N LEU A 36 0.78 5.99 17.21
CA LEU A 36 2.23 6.19 17.30
C LEU A 36 2.52 7.67 17.54
N GLN A 37 3.28 8.00 18.59
CA GLN A 37 3.76 9.34 18.86
C GLN A 37 5.04 9.62 18.05
N PHE A 38 4.89 10.08 16.81
CA PHE A 38 6.02 10.33 15.91
C PHE A 38 6.50 11.79 15.88
N LEU A 39 6.02 12.64 16.80
CA LEU A 39 6.43 14.04 16.92
C LEU A 39 7.71 14.22 17.76
N SER A 40 8.20 13.16 18.41
CA SER A 40 9.54 13.18 18.99
C SER A 40 10.59 13.11 17.89
N ASN A 41 11.70 13.84 18.03
CA ASN A 41 12.84 13.81 17.11
C ASN A 41 13.64 12.48 17.16
N GLU A 42 13.04 11.41 17.69
CA GLU A 42 13.67 10.10 17.74
C GLU A 42 13.89 9.58 16.32
N LEU A 43 15.11 9.10 16.05
CA LEU A 43 15.52 8.64 14.72
C LEU A 43 14.55 7.59 14.14
N GLN A 44 13.97 6.75 15.00
CA GLN A 44 13.02 5.71 14.63
C GLN A 44 11.70 6.26 14.08
N ASN A 45 11.28 7.44 14.53
CA ASN A 45 10.03 8.09 14.10
C ASN A 45 10.17 8.84 12.77
N GLN A 46 11.40 9.12 12.35
CA GLN A 46 11.65 9.88 11.12
C GLN A 46 11.14 9.15 9.87
N ALA A 47 11.25 7.82 9.81
CA ALA A 47 10.78 7.06 8.64
C ALA A 47 9.25 7.12 8.51
N PHE A 48 8.53 6.87 9.61
CA PHE A 48 7.07 7.00 9.67
C PHE A 48 6.63 8.41 9.27
N GLN A 49 7.23 9.44 9.87
CA GLN A 49 6.91 10.83 9.59
C GLN A 49 7.16 11.20 8.12
N ARG A 50 8.31 10.79 7.55
CA ARG A 50 8.65 11.07 6.14
C ARG A 50 7.66 10.43 5.18
N SER A 51 7.29 9.18 5.41
CA SER A 51 6.28 8.45 4.63
C SER A 51 4.94 9.19 4.62
N LEU A 52 4.41 9.52 5.80
CA LEU A 52 3.12 10.21 5.94
C LEU A 52 3.15 11.63 5.33
N VAL A 53 4.20 12.39 5.63
CA VAL A 53 4.36 13.77 5.11
C VAL A 53 4.50 13.77 3.59
N SER A 54 5.26 12.82 3.03
CA SER A 54 5.41 12.68 1.59
C SER A 54 4.06 12.44 0.93
N ALA A 55 3.30 11.45 1.41
CA ALA A 55 1.97 11.15 0.88
C ALA A 55 1.01 12.35 1.01
N ALA A 56 0.94 12.98 2.19
CA ALA A 56 0.05 14.11 2.45
C ALA A 56 0.33 15.32 1.53
N GLN A 57 1.61 15.62 1.24
CA GLN A 57 1.97 16.69 0.31
C GLN A 57 1.55 16.40 -1.13
N LEU A 58 1.64 15.14 -1.58
CA LEU A 58 1.22 14.74 -2.92
C LEU A 58 -0.31 14.75 -3.07
N LEU A 59 -1.02 14.44 -1.98
CA LEU A 59 -2.49 14.46 -1.88
C LEU A 59 -3.09 15.84 -1.61
N GLY A 60 -2.28 16.88 -1.42
CA GLY A 60 -2.65 18.22 -0.91
C GLY A 60 -3.71 19.03 -1.69
N GLY A 61 -4.40 18.42 -2.67
CA GLY A 61 -5.55 18.99 -3.38
C GLY A 61 -6.90 18.83 -2.68
N SER A 62 -6.98 18.20 -1.49
CA SER A 62 -8.26 17.92 -0.81
C SER A 62 -9.01 19.16 -0.28
N VAL A 63 -8.32 20.29 -0.06
CA VAL A 63 -8.88 21.48 0.61
C VAL A 63 -10.05 22.12 -0.15
N CYS A 64 -10.11 21.96 -1.47
CA CYS A 64 -11.15 22.54 -2.33
C CYS A 64 -12.17 21.51 -2.85
N GLN A 65 -12.12 20.28 -2.36
CA GLN A 65 -12.96 19.20 -2.87
C GLN A 65 -14.26 19.07 -2.07
N ARG A 66 -15.38 18.90 -2.79
CA ARG A 66 -16.70 18.70 -2.21
C ARG A 66 -17.44 17.56 -2.89
N ASP A 67 -18.29 16.89 -2.13
CA ASP A 67 -19.26 15.95 -2.70
C ASP A 67 -20.51 16.68 -3.21
N ALA A 68 -21.44 15.94 -3.84
CA ALA A 68 -22.68 16.50 -4.37
C ALA A 68 -23.60 17.10 -3.29
N ARG A 69 -23.34 16.81 -2.01
CA ARG A 69 -24.05 17.36 -0.85
C ARG A 69 -23.35 18.58 -0.25
N GLY A 70 -22.25 19.01 -0.85
CA GLY A 70 -21.47 20.15 -0.40
C GLY A 70 -20.58 19.86 0.80
N ARG A 71 -20.45 18.61 1.26
CA ARG A 71 -19.52 18.25 2.35
C ARG A 71 -18.10 18.34 1.83
N ARG A 72 -17.17 18.83 2.67
CA ARG A 72 -15.76 18.97 2.30
C ARG A 72 -15.02 17.65 2.53
N LEU A 73 -14.01 17.38 1.70
CA LEU A 73 -13.08 16.30 2.00
C LEU A 73 -12.06 16.77 3.06
N LEU A 74 -12.31 16.39 4.31
CA LEU A 74 -11.34 16.57 5.39
C LEU A 74 -10.78 15.20 5.77
N ILE A 75 -9.50 14.97 5.52
CA ILE A 75 -8.82 13.71 5.86
C ILE A 75 -7.82 13.95 6.99
N LEU A 76 -7.93 13.14 8.03
CA LEU A 76 -6.94 12.99 9.08
C LEU A 76 -6.20 11.68 8.85
N ALA A 77 -4.88 11.76 8.72
CA ALA A 77 -4.03 10.62 8.39
C ALA A 77 -2.96 10.41 9.47
N GLY A 78 -2.65 9.15 9.79
CA GLY A 78 -1.60 8.84 10.76
C GLY A 78 -1.42 7.36 11.06
N TYR A 79 -0.46 7.07 11.93
CA TYR A 79 -0.14 5.70 12.34
C TYR A 79 -0.85 5.31 13.64
N VAL A 80 -1.36 4.08 13.65
CA VAL A 80 -2.02 3.47 14.81
C VAL A 80 -1.10 2.40 15.40
N ASP A 81 -0.98 2.41 16.71
CA ASP A 81 -0.15 1.46 17.44
C ASP A 81 -0.95 0.19 17.74
N ARG A 82 -1.02 -0.68 16.73
CA ARG A 82 -1.70 -1.97 16.80
C ARG A 82 -0.85 -3.01 16.11
N MET A 83 -0.57 -4.12 16.80
CA MET A 83 0.37 -5.15 16.37
C MET A 83 -0.19 -6.10 15.28
N LEU A 84 -0.74 -5.53 14.21
CA LEU A 84 -1.20 -6.23 13.00
C LEU A 84 -0.76 -5.44 11.75
N PRO A 85 -0.40 -6.09 10.63
CA PRO A 85 -0.06 -5.39 9.39
C PRO A 85 -1.35 -5.05 8.63
N ASN A 86 -1.94 -3.88 8.90
CA ASN A 86 -3.20 -3.46 8.28
C ASN A 86 -3.24 -1.94 8.02
N ALA A 87 -4.17 -1.53 7.18
CA ALA A 87 -4.58 -0.15 6.99
C ALA A 87 -6.11 -0.05 6.96
N LEU A 88 -6.64 1.15 7.16
CA LEU A 88 -8.08 1.39 7.15
C LEU A 88 -8.46 2.80 6.69
N ALA A 89 -9.70 2.89 6.22
CA ALA A 89 -10.42 4.12 5.97
C ALA A 89 -11.76 4.12 6.74
N ASP A 90 -12.01 5.18 7.50
CA ASP A 90 -13.21 5.39 8.32
C ASP A 90 -13.69 6.85 8.18
N ARG A 91 -14.88 7.13 8.69
CA ARG A 91 -15.51 8.45 8.67
C ARG A 91 -16.30 8.71 9.95
N ASP A 92 -16.16 9.93 10.45
CA ASP A 92 -16.91 10.47 11.59
C ASP A 92 -17.49 11.85 11.26
N GLY A 93 -18.80 11.89 10.99
CA GLY A 93 -19.46 13.10 10.51
C GLY A 93 -18.88 13.54 9.17
N ASP A 94 -18.29 14.73 9.12
CA ASP A 94 -17.65 15.26 7.91
C ASP A 94 -16.13 15.03 7.87
N THR A 95 -15.58 14.32 8.86
CA THR A 95 -14.14 14.03 8.95
C THR A 95 -13.87 12.60 8.53
N HIS A 96 -12.93 12.41 7.61
CA HIS A 96 -12.42 11.13 7.17
C HIS A 96 -11.15 10.81 7.94
N LEU A 97 -10.96 9.54 8.21
CA LEU A 97 -9.81 8.99 8.89
C LEU A 97 -9.17 7.97 7.96
N ILE A 98 -7.88 8.12 7.68
CA ILE A 98 -7.08 7.05 7.09
C ILE A 98 -5.96 6.69 8.05
N ALA A 99 -5.74 5.41 8.28
CA ALA A 99 -4.76 4.96 9.25
C ALA A 99 -3.97 3.76 8.73
N MET A 100 -2.67 3.76 9.01
CA MET A 100 -1.78 2.63 8.77
C MET A 100 -1.32 2.10 10.12
N TYR A 101 -1.44 0.80 10.35
CA TYR A 101 -0.90 0.19 11.56
C TYR A 101 0.62 0.15 11.48
N THR A 102 1.30 0.45 12.58
CA THR A 102 2.78 0.53 12.60
C THR A 102 3.49 -0.72 12.07
N PRO A 103 3.01 -1.96 12.30
CA PRO A 103 3.65 -3.15 11.75
C PRO A 103 3.53 -3.27 10.25
N LEU A 104 2.52 -2.66 9.61
CA LEU A 104 2.42 -2.67 8.15
C LEU A 104 3.64 -1.96 7.57
N PHE A 105 3.93 -0.73 7.99
CA PHE A 105 5.10 0.00 7.47
C PHE A 105 6.43 -0.72 7.76
N ALA A 106 6.56 -1.36 8.92
CA ALA A 106 7.70 -2.19 9.25
C ALA A 106 7.83 -3.40 8.32
N ALA A 107 6.72 -4.09 8.03
CA ALA A 107 6.63 -5.21 7.10
C ALA A 107 7.07 -4.82 5.68
N LEU A 108 6.58 -3.67 5.18
CA LEU A 108 6.97 -3.16 3.87
C LEU A 108 8.46 -2.85 3.79
N SER A 109 9.00 -2.27 4.85
CA SER A 109 10.43 -1.94 4.94
C SER A 109 11.29 -3.21 4.99
N GLU A 110 10.90 -4.19 5.81
CA GLU A 110 11.59 -5.49 5.90
C GLU A 110 11.59 -6.23 4.56
N PHE A 111 10.44 -6.32 3.89
CA PHE A 111 10.33 -6.94 2.57
C PHE A 111 11.22 -6.24 1.53
N ALA A 112 11.16 -4.90 1.47
CA ALA A 112 11.95 -4.13 0.53
C ALA A 112 13.46 -4.31 0.76
N MET A 113 13.90 -4.27 2.03
CA MET A 113 15.30 -4.51 2.37
C MET A 113 15.72 -5.94 1.99
N PHE A 114 14.92 -6.96 2.32
CA PHE A 114 15.17 -8.34 1.90
C PHE A 114 15.36 -8.47 0.40
N CYS A 115 14.46 -7.88 -0.41
CA CYS A 115 14.56 -7.94 -1.87
C CYS A 115 15.91 -7.40 -2.37
N PHE A 116 16.42 -6.30 -1.81
CA PHE A 116 17.70 -5.72 -2.22
C PHE A 116 18.93 -6.47 -1.70
N THR A 117 18.80 -7.36 -0.71
CA THR A 117 19.86 -8.34 -0.37
C THR A 117 20.03 -9.43 -1.44
N GLN A 118 19.10 -9.53 -2.40
CA GLN A 118 19.17 -10.49 -3.49
C GLN A 118 19.92 -9.90 -4.68
N ARG A 119 21.06 -10.49 -5.06
CA ARG A 119 21.93 -9.97 -6.13
C ARG A 119 21.21 -9.78 -7.47
N ALA A 120 20.31 -10.69 -7.78
CA ALA A 120 19.60 -10.72 -9.05
C ALA A 120 18.48 -9.68 -9.14
N PHE A 121 17.93 -9.24 -8.00
CA PHE A 121 16.85 -8.27 -7.96
C PHE A 121 17.39 -6.87 -8.24
N PHE A 122 16.86 -6.19 -9.27
CA PHE A 122 17.33 -4.89 -9.73
C PHE A 122 18.86 -4.86 -9.81
N ALA A 123 19.45 -5.76 -10.60
CA ALA A 123 20.90 -5.94 -10.69
C ALA A 123 21.64 -4.72 -11.26
N ASP A 124 20.93 -3.78 -11.87
CA ASP A 124 21.46 -2.50 -12.36
C ASP A 124 21.52 -1.41 -11.28
N VAL A 125 21.10 -1.71 -10.05
CA VAL A 125 21.14 -0.78 -8.90
C VAL A 125 22.31 -1.11 -7.97
N GLY A 126 23.18 -0.12 -7.76
CA GLY A 126 24.32 -0.23 -6.83
C GLY A 126 25.32 -1.31 -7.23
N ASP A 127 26.00 -1.91 -6.24
CA ASP A 127 26.86 -3.08 -6.44
C ASP A 127 26.13 -4.37 -6.00
N PRO A 128 25.53 -5.15 -6.91
CA PRO A 128 24.87 -6.41 -6.56
C PRO A 128 25.85 -7.48 -6.07
N LEU A 129 27.16 -7.40 -6.36
CA LEU A 129 28.13 -8.41 -5.92
C LEU A 129 28.47 -8.30 -4.44
N ALA A 130 28.25 -7.12 -3.84
CA ALA A 130 28.42 -6.90 -2.41
C ALA A 130 27.41 -7.69 -1.56
N GLU A 131 26.25 -8.03 -2.13
CA GLU A 131 25.16 -8.72 -1.43
C GLU A 131 25.41 -10.23 -1.29
N THR A 132 24.65 -10.92 -0.45
CA THR A 132 24.84 -12.36 -0.19
C THR A 132 23.71 -13.26 -0.65
N SER A 133 22.56 -12.71 -1.08
CA SER A 133 21.36 -13.49 -1.43
C SER A 133 20.98 -14.52 -0.35
N PRO A 134 20.76 -14.07 0.90
CA PRO A 134 20.36 -14.98 1.96
C PRO A 134 18.97 -15.58 1.66
N PRO A 135 18.71 -16.84 2.06
CA PRO A 135 17.35 -17.36 2.06
C PRO A 135 16.50 -16.63 3.11
N PRO A 136 15.16 -16.68 3.01
CA PRO A 136 14.29 -16.18 4.07
C PRO A 136 14.60 -16.89 5.40
N PRO A 137 14.75 -16.16 6.52
CA PRO A 137 15.09 -16.78 7.80
C PRO A 137 14.00 -17.72 8.26
N GLU A 138 14.42 -18.93 8.66
CA GLU A 138 13.52 -19.96 9.22
C GLU A 138 12.35 -20.32 8.28
N GLY A 139 12.48 -20.04 6.97
CA GLY A 139 11.42 -20.25 5.99
C GLY A 139 10.23 -19.31 6.13
N HIS A 140 10.34 -18.26 6.95
CA HIS A 140 9.29 -17.25 7.10
C HIS A 140 9.25 -16.28 5.93
N VAL A 141 8.04 -15.83 5.61
CA VAL A 141 7.79 -14.84 4.56
C VAL A 141 8.43 -13.51 4.95
N PRO A 142 9.34 -12.95 4.12
CA PRO A 142 9.89 -11.62 4.34
C PRO A 142 8.78 -10.57 4.41
N GLY A 143 8.88 -9.66 5.38
CA GLY A 143 7.82 -8.70 5.74
C GLY A 143 6.91 -9.17 6.87
N LEU A 144 6.95 -10.44 7.25
CA LEU A 144 6.22 -10.94 8.43
C LEU A 144 7.15 -11.49 9.52
N TRP A 145 8.41 -11.76 9.18
CA TRP A 145 9.34 -12.36 10.12
C TRP A 145 9.59 -11.45 11.31
N LEU A 146 9.92 -10.16 11.09
CA LEU A 146 10.21 -9.23 12.18
C LEU A 146 9.01 -9.07 13.13
N LEU A 147 7.80 -9.01 12.57
CA LEU A 147 6.57 -8.93 13.35
C LEU A 147 6.37 -10.19 14.22
N ARG A 148 6.45 -11.38 13.62
CA ARG A 148 6.31 -12.66 14.34
C ARG A 148 7.36 -12.81 15.43
N TYR A 149 8.60 -12.51 15.09
CA TYR A 149 9.73 -12.61 15.98
C TYR A 149 9.59 -11.66 17.17
N THR A 150 9.16 -10.41 16.93
CA THR A 150 8.90 -9.43 18.00
C THR A 150 7.75 -9.86 18.90
N LEU A 151 6.64 -10.35 18.32
CA LEU A 151 5.49 -10.86 19.08
C LEU A 151 5.82 -12.09 19.94
N ALA A 152 6.78 -12.90 19.49
CA ALA A 152 7.32 -14.02 20.26
C ALA A 152 8.32 -13.60 21.36
N GLY A 153 8.56 -12.30 21.55
CA GLY A 153 9.52 -11.77 22.52
C GLY A 153 10.98 -11.82 22.07
N GLY A 154 11.22 -12.06 20.78
CA GLY A 154 12.54 -12.07 20.17
C GLY A 154 13.21 -10.69 20.20
N LYS A 155 14.55 -10.69 20.14
CA LYS A 155 15.36 -9.47 20.02
C LYS A 155 16.22 -9.54 18.76
N VAL A 156 16.22 -8.46 17.97
CA VAL A 156 16.97 -8.40 16.71
C VAL A 156 18.47 -8.40 17.00
N GLU A 157 19.11 -9.55 16.79
CA GLU A 157 20.56 -9.73 16.84
C GLU A 157 21.24 -9.37 15.51
N GLU A 158 22.56 -9.19 15.53
CA GLU A 158 23.37 -8.79 14.37
C GLU A 158 23.23 -9.74 13.17
N ARG A 159 23.18 -11.05 13.41
CA ARG A 159 22.97 -12.06 12.34
C ARG A 159 21.68 -11.84 11.54
N HIS A 160 20.63 -11.28 12.15
CA HIS A 160 19.38 -10.99 11.45
C HIS A 160 19.56 -9.75 10.55
N ARG A 161 20.32 -8.75 11.03
CA ARG A 161 20.64 -7.58 10.21
C ARG A 161 21.41 -7.96 8.96
N GLU A 162 22.36 -8.88 9.08
CA GLU A 162 23.13 -9.38 7.93
C GLU A 162 22.27 -10.08 6.86
N GLN A 163 21.11 -10.62 7.25
CA GLN A 163 20.19 -11.31 6.33
C GLN A 163 19.16 -10.38 5.70
N PHE A 164 18.77 -9.30 6.39
CA PHE A 164 17.73 -8.40 5.91
C PHE A 164 18.25 -7.09 5.36
N THR A 165 19.46 -6.67 5.71
CA THR A 165 19.97 -5.33 5.37
C THR A 165 20.89 -5.42 4.16
N PRO A 166 20.61 -4.70 3.06
CA PRO A 166 21.53 -4.60 1.94
C PRO A 166 22.90 -4.06 2.39
N ARG A 167 23.96 -4.68 1.87
CA ARG A 167 25.35 -4.35 2.20
C ARG A 167 25.88 -3.20 1.36
N ASP A 168 25.47 -3.12 0.10
CA ASP A 168 25.78 -1.98 -0.75
C ASP A 168 24.98 -0.75 -0.29
N PRO A 169 25.62 0.40 -0.01
CA PRO A 169 24.92 1.59 0.46
C PRO A 169 23.85 2.12 -0.51
N VAL A 170 24.07 1.99 -1.83
CA VAL A 170 23.07 2.45 -2.81
C VAL A 170 21.87 1.52 -2.78
N ARG A 171 22.08 0.20 -2.78
CA ARG A 171 20.99 -0.78 -2.64
C ARG A 171 20.22 -0.61 -1.33
N TYR A 172 20.91 -0.30 -0.23
CA TYR A 172 20.27 0.04 1.04
C TYR A 172 19.35 1.26 0.92
N ASP A 173 19.84 2.37 0.38
CA ASP A 173 19.04 3.59 0.19
C ASP A 173 17.83 3.35 -0.73
N ILE A 174 18.00 2.59 -1.81
CA ILE A 174 16.92 2.25 -2.74
C ILE A 174 15.90 1.29 -2.10
N SER A 175 16.33 0.39 -1.21
CA SER A 175 15.40 -0.46 -0.46
C SER A 175 14.48 0.35 0.46
N LEU A 176 15.02 1.39 1.12
CA LEU A 176 14.21 2.32 1.91
C LEU A 176 13.20 3.06 1.02
N TYR A 177 13.65 3.50 -0.16
CA TYR A 177 12.78 4.15 -1.13
C TYR A 177 11.64 3.23 -1.59
N LEU A 178 11.93 1.96 -1.89
CA LEU A 178 10.90 0.99 -2.24
C LEU A 178 9.88 0.82 -1.10
N GLY A 179 10.33 0.72 0.15
CA GLY A 179 9.42 0.70 1.32
C GLY A 179 8.52 1.93 1.40
N TYR A 180 9.05 3.13 1.10
CA TYR A 180 8.24 4.35 1.02
C TYR A 180 7.23 4.33 -0.14
N LEU A 181 7.61 3.79 -1.30
CA LEU A 181 6.71 3.68 -2.46
C LEU A 181 5.55 2.71 -2.19
N MET A 182 5.83 1.57 -1.54
CA MET A 182 4.82 0.61 -1.11
C MET A 182 3.86 1.25 -0.09
N ALA A 183 4.40 1.97 0.90
CA ALA A 183 3.58 2.71 1.86
C ALA A 183 2.74 3.81 1.20
N ARG A 184 3.29 4.50 0.19
CA ARG A 184 2.58 5.51 -0.60
C ARG A 184 1.40 4.92 -1.36
N PHE A 185 1.56 3.72 -1.94
CA PHE A 185 0.46 3.00 -2.57
C PHE A 185 -0.68 2.77 -1.57
N VAL A 186 -0.37 2.25 -0.37
CA VAL A 186 -1.38 2.05 0.69
C VAL A 186 -2.04 3.38 1.09
N TRP A 187 -1.27 4.45 1.29
CA TRP A 187 -1.86 5.75 1.62
C TRP A 187 -2.80 6.27 0.53
N PHE A 188 -2.46 6.07 -0.73
CA PHE A 188 -3.29 6.51 -1.85
C PHE A 188 -4.53 5.63 -2.01
N HIS A 189 -4.43 4.33 -1.70
CA HIS A 189 -5.56 3.41 -1.67
C HIS A 189 -6.58 3.82 -0.59
N GLU A 190 -6.15 4.05 0.64
CA GLU A 190 -7.05 4.51 1.72
C GLU A 190 -7.62 5.90 1.44
N TYR A 191 -6.82 6.78 0.82
CA TYR A 191 -7.31 8.07 0.33
C TYR A 191 -8.39 7.88 -0.74
N ALA A 192 -8.23 6.93 -1.67
CA ALA A 192 -9.20 6.66 -2.72
C ALA A 192 -10.54 6.20 -2.15
N HIS A 193 -10.56 5.36 -1.11
CA HIS A 193 -11.79 5.03 -0.40
C HIS A 193 -12.54 6.25 0.15
N CYS A 194 -11.80 7.25 0.66
CA CYS A 194 -12.40 8.50 1.11
C CYS A 194 -12.87 9.35 -0.09
N PHE A 195 -11.99 9.58 -1.05
CA PHE A 195 -12.18 10.50 -2.17
C PHE A 195 -13.26 10.03 -3.15
N ASN A 196 -13.33 8.74 -3.45
CA ASN A 196 -14.36 8.17 -4.32
C ASN A 196 -15.69 7.95 -3.58
N GLY A 197 -15.75 8.26 -2.28
CA GLY A 197 -16.97 8.20 -1.48
C GLY A 197 -17.31 6.81 -0.97
N HIS A 198 -16.39 5.85 -1.04
CA HIS A 198 -16.60 4.45 -0.65
C HIS A 198 -16.99 4.35 0.82
N VAL A 199 -16.22 4.98 1.71
CA VAL A 199 -16.46 4.95 3.16
C VAL A 199 -17.85 5.49 3.50
N ALA A 200 -18.20 6.64 2.92
CA ALA A 200 -19.47 7.29 3.15
C ALA A 200 -20.64 6.45 2.61
N TYR A 201 -20.46 5.82 1.44
CA TYR A 201 -21.45 4.93 0.85
C TYR A 201 -21.69 3.69 1.72
N VAL A 202 -20.64 2.97 2.13
CA VAL A 202 -20.80 1.72 2.90
C VAL A 202 -21.39 1.96 4.28
N GLN A 203 -21.06 3.07 4.93
CA GLN A 203 -21.63 3.44 6.23
C GLN A 203 -23.11 3.83 6.13
N GLU A 204 -23.47 4.71 5.18
CA GLU A 204 -24.84 5.22 5.05
C GLU A 204 -25.81 4.13 4.56
N ASN A 205 -25.31 3.10 3.86
CA ASN A 205 -26.11 1.94 3.43
C ASN A 205 -26.02 0.73 4.38
N ALA A 206 -25.38 0.88 5.55
CA ALA A 206 -25.19 -0.19 6.54
C ALA A 206 -24.59 -1.48 5.94
N ILE A 207 -23.64 -1.32 5.02
CA ILE A 207 -22.84 -2.39 4.42
C ILE A 207 -21.68 -2.74 5.35
N ALA A 208 -20.92 -1.72 5.75
CA ALA A 208 -19.77 -1.85 6.64
C ALA A 208 -19.64 -0.59 7.51
N LEU A 209 -19.05 -0.76 8.71
CA LEU A 209 -18.73 0.37 9.57
C LEU A 209 -17.52 1.14 9.07
N ARG A 210 -16.55 0.45 8.48
CA ARG A 210 -15.31 0.99 7.93
C ARG A 210 -14.71 0.00 6.93
N LEU A 211 -13.72 0.44 6.17
CA LEU A 211 -12.98 -0.37 5.22
C LEU A 211 -11.58 -0.65 5.77
N TYR A 212 -11.11 -1.88 5.61
CA TYR A 212 -9.83 -2.36 6.08
C TYR A 212 -9.14 -3.07 4.94
N GLU A 213 -7.85 -2.83 4.70
CA GLU A 213 -7.08 -3.55 3.66
C GLU A 213 -7.09 -5.07 3.88
N VAL A 214 -7.09 -5.51 5.14
CA VAL A 214 -7.28 -6.91 5.50
C VAL A 214 -8.33 -7.04 6.59
N SER A 215 -9.33 -7.91 6.36
CA SER A 215 -10.40 -8.14 7.32
C SER A 215 -9.84 -8.65 8.66
N GLU A 216 -10.16 -7.94 9.74
CA GLU A 216 -9.75 -8.38 11.07
C GLU A 216 -10.54 -9.63 11.49
N PRO A 217 -9.88 -10.67 12.05
CA PRO A 217 -10.58 -11.85 12.50
C PRO A 217 -11.63 -11.49 13.57
N SER A 218 -12.88 -11.94 13.35
CA SER A 218 -13.95 -11.75 14.31
C SER A 218 -13.59 -12.53 15.57
N LYS A 219 -13.45 -11.85 16.72
CA LYS A 219 -13.13 -12.52 18.00
C LYS A 219 -14.11 -13.67 18.27
N GLY A 220 -13.62 -14.90 18.20
CA GLY A 220 -14.37 -16.11 18.57
C GLY A 220 -15.16 -16.79 17.44
N ALA A 221 -15.07 -16.33 16.19
CA ALA A 221 -15.62 -17.08 15.06
C ALA A 221 -14.58 -18.09 14.56
N PRO A 222 -14.83 -19.41 14.64
CA PRO A 222 -13.94 -20.38 13.99
C PRO A 222 -13.92 -20.11 12.49
N ARG A 223 -12.72 -20.24 11.88
CA ARG A 223 -12.56 -20.19 10.42
C ARG A 223 -13.60 -21.12 9.79
N ALA A 224 -14.51 -20.56 9.00
CA ALA A 224 -15.54 -21.36 8.36
C ALA A 224 -14.86 -22.41 7.49
N ALA A 225 -15.18 -23.69 7.69
CA ALA A 225 -14.57 -24.80 6.95
C ALA A 225 -14.86 -24.74 5.44
N GLN A 226 -15.80 -23.89 5.02
CA GLN A 226 -16.08 -23.55 3.63
C GLN A 226 -16.23 -22.03 3.50
N PRO A 227 -15.64 -21.40 2.47
CA PRO A 227 -15.91 -20.00 2.18
C PRO A 227 -17.41 -19.86 1.88
N ALA A 228 -18.08 -18.97 2.61
CA ALA A 228 -19.45 -18.60 2.27
C ALA A 228 -19.45 -18.03 0.85
N GLN A 229 -20.48 -18.34 0.06
CA GLN A 229 -20.68 -17.68 -1.23
C GLN A 229 -20.83 -16.17 -0.97
N PRO A 230 -20.12 -15.29 -1.70
CA PRO A 230 -20.25 -13.84 -1.54
C PRO A 230 -21.70 -13.43 -1.71
N GLY A 231 -22.22 -12.64 -0.76
CA GLY A 231 -23.50 -11.98 -0.91
C GLY A 231 -23.39 -10.74 -1.82
N PRO A 232 -24.53 -10.12 -2.20
CA PRO A 232 -24.52 -8.91 -3.02
C PRO A 232 -23.71 -7.74 -2.42
N ARG A 233 -23.65 -7.66 -1.08
CA ARG A 233 -22.87 -6.66 -0.34
C ARG A 233 -21.37 -6.92 -0.41
N ASP A 234 -20.99 -8.19 -0.39
CA ASP A 234 -19.60 -8.63 -0.48
C ASP A 234 -19.04 -8.30 -1.87
N ASP A 235 -19.82 -8.55 -2.93
CA ASP A 235 -19.45 -8.15 -4.29
C ASP A 235 -19.36 -6.63 -4.47
N GLU A 236 -20.18 -5.83 -3.77
CA GLU A 236 -20.03 -4.37 -3.76
C GLU A 236 -18.70 -3.96 -3.15
N LEU A 237 -18.35 -4.49 -1.97
CA LEU A 237 -17.06 -4.22 -1.32
C LEU A 237 -15.88 -4.57 -2.25
N ARG A 238 -15.93 -5.74 -2.89
CA ARG A 238 -14.91 -6.18 -3.86
C ARG A 238 -14.73 -5.19 -5.02
N CYS A 239 -15.81 -4.58 -5.52
CA CYS A 239 -15.73 -3.56 -6.57
C CYS A 239 -15.07 -2.26 -6.05
N LEU A 240 -15.36 -1.86 -4.81
CA LEU A 240 -14.78 -0.66 -4.20
C LEU A 240 -13.27 -0.80 -3.99
N GLU A 241 -12.79 -1.99 -3.64
CA GLU A 241 -11.37 -2.32 -3.52
C GLU A 241 -10.63 -2.20 -4.86
N LEU A 242 -11.21 -2.72 -5.95
CA LEU A 242 -10.62 -2.59 -7.29
C LEU A 242 -10.55 -1.12 -7.74
N ASP A 243 -11.60 -0.33 -7.48
CA ASP A 243 -11.60 1.10 -7.80
C ASP A 243 -10.55 1.88 -6.98
N ALA A 244 -10.34 1.51 -5.71
CA ALA A 244 -9.30 2.08 -4.87
C ALA A 244 -7.89 1.69 -5.33
N ASP A 245 -7.66 0.43 -5.73
CA ASP A 245 -6.40 -0.02 -6.33
C ASP A 245 -6.06 0.74 -7.62
N GLU A 246 -7.03 0.90 -8.52
CA GLU A 246 -6.83 1.63 -9.77
C GLU A 246 -6.46 3.10 -9.51
N ALA A 247 -7.17 3.76 -8.60
CA ALA A 247 -6.89 5.13 -8.21
C ALA A 247 -5.50 5.27 -7.56
N ALA A 248 -5.13 4.35 -6.67
CA ALA A 248 -3.83 4.35 -6.01
C ALA A 248 -2.68 4.11 -7.00
N MET A 249 -2.86 3.13 -7.90
CA MET A 249 -1.90 2.80 -8.94
C MET A 249 -1.68 3.99 -9.88
N TRP A 250 -2.76 4.61 -10.35
CA TRP A 250 -2.68 5.79 -11.20
C TRP A 250 -2.00 6.96 -10.50
N ALA A 251 -2.41 7.26 -9.25
CA ALA A 251 -1.85 8.37 -8.51
C ALA A 251 -0.35 8.19 -8.21
N THR A 252 0.09 6.97 -7.88
CA THR A 252 1.52 6.69 -7.64
C THR A 252 2.35 6.80 -8.92
N LEU A 253 1.85 6.31 -10.05
CA LEU A 253 2.49 6.47 -11.36
C LEU A 253 2.58 7.93 -11.79
N GLN A 254 1.49 8.69 -11.64
CA GLN A 254 1.43 10.10 -12.03
C GLN A 254 2.49 10.95 -11.34
N VAL A 255 2.86 10.62 -10.09
CA VAL A 255 3.96 11.29 -9.37
C VAL A 255 5.26 11.16 -10.15
N GLN A 256 5.54 10.00 -10.73
CA GLN A 256 6.77 9.75 -11.48
C GLN A 256 6.69 10.32 -12.91
N GLU A 257 5.51 10.28 -13.55
CA GLU A 257 5.30 10.88 -14.88
C GLU A 257 5.48 12.40 -14.88
N THR A 258 4.97 13.05 -13.83
CA THR A 258 5.00 14.52 -13.70
C THR A 258 6.20 15.04 -12.93
N ASP A 259 7.16 14.16 -12.62
CA ASP A 259 8.38 14.49 -11.88
C ASP A 259 8.11 15.20 -10.54
N ARG A 260 7.11 14.72 -9.80
CA ARG A 260 6.66 15.28 -8.53
C ARG A 260 7.21 14.53 -7.31
N GLU A 261 8.25 13.71 -7.46
CA GLU A 261 8.86 13.01 -6.33
C GLU A 261 9.34 14.02 -5.29
N ASN A 262 8.79 13.93 -4.08
CA ASN A 262 9.01 14.91 -3.01
C ASN A 262 9.91 14.40 -1.89
N LEU A 263 10.40 13.16 -1.98
CA LEU A 263 11.52 12.70 -1.18
C LEU A 263 12.82 13.17 -1.84
N GLU A 264 13.34 14.32 -1.39
CA GLU A 264 14.50 15.03 -1.99
C GLU A 264 15.68 14.10 -2.33
N SER A 265 16.00 13.17 -1.42
CA SER A 265 17.05 12.17 -1.56
C SER A 265 16.87 11.23 -2.76
N PHE A 266 15.64 11.03 -3.24
CA PHE A 266 15.29 10.12 -4.33
C PHE A 266 14.80 10.84 -5.59
N ALA A 267 14.46 12.12 -5.51
CA ALA A 267 14.04 12.93 -6.66
C ALA A 267 15.10 12.98 -7.77
N SER A 268 16.40 12.92 -7.41
CA SER A 268 17.51 12.89 -8.36
C SER A 268 17.74 11.52 -9.03
N LEU A 269 17.03 10.47 -8.62
CA LEU A 269 17.13 9.17 -9.28
C LEU A 269 16.56 9.26 -10.70
N ASP A 270 17.15 8.45 -11.59
CA ASP A 270 16.63 8.30 -12.93
C ASP A 270 15.13 7.96 -12.91
N ARG A 271 14.38 8.66 -13.75
CA ARG A 271 12.92 8.54 -13.80
C ARG A 271 12.48 7.14 -14.19
N SER A 272 13.20 6.45 -15.08
CA SER A 272 12.89 5.06 -15.45
C SER A 272 13.06 4.13 -14.24
N LEU A 273 14.13 4.30 -13.46
CA LEU A 273 14.30 3.55 -12.20
C LEU A 273 13.16 3.85 -11.21
N ARG A 274 12.79 5.11 -11.00
CA ARG A 274 11.67 5.46 -10.09
C ARG A 274 10.34 4.85 -10.53
N LYS A 275 10.04 4.86 -11.84
CA LYS A 275 8.85 4.19 -12.40
C LYS A 275 8.88 2.68 -12.16
N ARG A 276 10.02 2.01 -12.45
CA ARG A 276 10.18 0.57 -12.22
C ARG A 276 9.94 0.19 -10.76
N LEU A 277 10.53 0.93 -9.82
CA LEU A 277 10.34 0.70 -8.38
C LEU A 277 8.90 0.96 -7.94
N THR A 278 8.24 1.98 -8.50
CA THR A 278 6.83 2.30 -8.20
C THR A 278 5.90 1.17 -8.65
N LEU A 279 6.08 0.68 -9.87
CA LEU A 279 5.33 -0.47 -10.41
C LEU A 279 5.57 -1.74 -9.61
N PHE A 280 6.84 -2.06 -9.32
CA PHE A 280 7.18 -3.23 -8.51
C PHE A 280 6.54 -3.14 -7.13
N GLY A 281 6.66 -1.99 -6.47
CA GLY A 281 6.08 -1.76 -5.15
C GLY A 281 4.57 -1.95 -5.13
N ALA A 282 3.84 -1.34 -6.07
CA ALA A 282 2.39 -1.51 -6.18
C ALA A 282 1.99 -2.98 -6.43
N TYR A 283 2.67 -3.67 -7.34
CA TYR A 283 2.39 -5.09 -7.61
C TYR A 283 2.76 -6.00 -6.43
N ALA A 284 3.83 -5.69 -5.70
CA ALA A 284 4.25 -6.49 -4.55
C ALA A 284 3.28 -6.36 -3.38
N MET A 285 2.54 -5.24 -3.28
CA MET A 285 1.54 -5.05 -2.24
C MET A 285 0.43 -6.09 -2.30
N THR A 286 -0.06 -6.48 -3.49
CA THR A 286 -1.11 -7.51 -3.57
C THR A 286 -0.63 -8.84 -3.05
N TRP A 287 0.59 -9.26 -3.41
CA TRP A 287 1.17 -10.48 -2.83
C TRP A 287 1.33 -10.36 -1.31
N LEU A 288 1.83 -9.24 -0.79
CA LEU A 288 1.95 -9.05 0.66
C LEU A 288 0.60 -9.06 1.36
N PHE A 289 -0.47 -8.52 0.76
CA PHE A 289 -1.81 -8.61 1.32
C PHE A 289 -2.30 -10.05 1.43
N GLU A 290 -1.98 -10.91 0.46
CA GLU A 290 -2.24 -12.36 0.56
C GLU A 290 -1.53 -12.97 1.78
N GLU A 291 -0.26 -12.64 1.98
CA GLU A 291 0.52 -13.14 3.10
C GLU A 291 0.03 -12.59 4.45
N PHE A 292 -0.41 -11.33 4.48
CA PHE A 292 -1.02 -10.72 5.67
C PHE A 292 -2.38 -11.33 6.00
N GLN A 293 -3.20 -11.62 4.98
CA GLN A 293 -4.46 -12.34 5.11
C GLN A 293 -4.24 -13.75 5.68
N ASN A 294 -3.25 -14.48 5.15
CA ASN A 294 -2.85 -15.79 5.64
C ASN A 294 -2.36 -15.72 7.09
N TYR A 295 -1.55 -14.71 7.43
CA TYR A 295 -1.03 -14.50 8.79
C TYR A 295 -2.14 -14.19 9.80
N MET A 296 -3.13 -13.38 9.43
CA MET A 296 -4.23 -12.99 10.32
C MET A 296 -5.38 -14.00 10.33
N GLU A 297 -5.24 -15.10 9.58
CA GLU A 297 -6.28 -16.12 9.39
C GLU A 297 -7.62 -15.53 8.93
N SER A 298 -7.56 -14.44 8.16
CA SER A 298 -8.76 -13.76 7.63
C SER A 298 -9.41 -14.57 6.52
N ASN A 299 -10.74 -14.47 6.38
CA ASN A 299 -11.46 -15.12 5.29
C ASN A 299 -11.15 -14.40 3.97
N THR A 300 -10.33 -15.01 3.12
CA THR A 300 -10.03 -14.48 1.79
C THR A 300 -11.27 -14.51 0.88
N GLY A 301 -11.45 -13.47 0.06
CA GLY A 301 -12.44 -13.48 -1.02
C GLY A 301 -13.87 -13.10 -0.65
N LEU A 302 -14.16 -12.75 0.62
CA LEU A 302 -15.48 -12.27 1.02
C LEU A 302 -15.64 -10.79 0.64
N ASP A 303 -15.05 -9.89 1.41
CA ASP A 303 -15.13 -8.44 1.21
C ASP A 303 -14.02 -7.89 0.29
N HIS A 304 -12.92 -8.63 0.10
CA HIS A 304 -11.81 -8.25 -0.78
C HIS A 304 -11.71 -9.19 -2.00
N PRO A 305 -11.39 -8.68 -3.20
CA PRO A 305 -11.05 -9.55 -4.32
C PRO A 305 -9.80 -10.37 -3.98
N ALA A 306 -9.68 -11.56 -4.58
CA ALA A 306 -8.47 -12.37 -4.43
C ALA A 306 -7.22 -11.53 -4.83
N PRO A 307 -6.12 -11.58 -4.07
CA PRO A 307 -4.91 -10.81 -4.36
C PRO A 307 -4.40 -10.94 -5.79
N TYR A 308 -4.44 -12.15 -6.35
CA TYR A 308 -4.07 -12.40 -7.74
C TYR A 308 -4.97 -11.67 -8.75
N LEU A 309 -6.28 -11.55 -8.46
CA LEU A 309 -7.23 -10.80 -9.29
C LEU A 309 -6.92 -9.29 -9.25
N ARG A 310 -6.61 -8.75 -8.05
CA ARG A 310 -6.18 -7.35 -7.88
C ARG A 310 -4.90 -7.06 -8.67
N LEU A 311 -3.92 -7.97 -8.62
CA LEU A 311 -2.69 -7.85 -9.41
C LEU A 311 -2.96 -7.84 -10.92
N GLN A 312 -3.77 -8.77 -11.41
CA GLN A 312 -4.13 -8.82 -12.83
C GLN A 312 -4.88 -7.56 -13.27
N ASN A 313 -5.74 -7.00 -12.42
CA ASN A 313 -6.38 -5.71 -12.69
C ASN A 313 -5.36 -4.58 -12.85
N MET A 314 -4.41 -4.45 -11.92
CA MET A 314 -3.36 -3.42 -12.01
C MET A 314 -2.44 -3.63 -13.22
N VAL A 315 -2.12 -4.87 -13.57
CA VAL A 315 -1.35 -5.19 -14.77
C VAL A 315 -2.11 -4.79 -16.04
N HIS A 316 -3.42 -5.06 -16.09
CA HIS A 316 -4.28 -4.65 -17.19
C HIS A 316 -4.38 -3.12 -17.31
N LEU A 317 -4.62 -2.44 -16.19
CA LEU A 317 -4.65 -0.97 -16.11
C LEU A 317 -3.34 -0.38 -16.64
N ALA A 318 -2.20 -0.84 -16.13
CA ALA A 318 -0.90 -0.39 -16.59
C ALA A 318 -0.74 -0.58 -18.11
N ARG A 319 -1.17 -1.71 -18.69
CA ARG A 319 -1.13 -1.94 -20.16
C ARG A 319 -2.01 -0.98 -20.95
N GLN A 320 -3.19 -0.63 -20.43
CA GLN A 320 -4.11 0.28 -21.10
C GLN A 320 -3.55 1.72 -21.15
N HIS A 321 -2.83 2.12 -20.11
CA HIS A 321 -2.25 3.46 -20.03
C HIS A 321 -0.85 3.56 -20.63
N PHE A 322 -0.06 2.49 -20.55
CA PHE A 322 1.27 2.37 -21.14
C PHE A 322 1.17 2.02 -22.62
N THR A 323 0.78 3.03 -23.40
CA THR A 323 0.64 2.91 -24.86
C THR A 323 1.95 3.03 -25.61
N ALA A 324 2.98 3.65 -24.99
CA ALA A 324 4.30 3.79 -25.57
C ALA A 324 5.10 2.47 -25.46
N PRO A 325 5.85 2.03 -26.50
CA PRO A 325 6.62 0.80 -26.47
C PRO A 325 7.59 0.70 -25.27
N GLU A 326 8.20 1.81 -24.88
CA GLU A 326 9.10 1.90 -23.73
C GLU A 326 8.43 1.57 -22.40
N ASP A 327 7.16 1.97 -22.21
CA ASP A 327 6.43 1.73 -20.97
C ASP A 327 5.93 0.27 -20.89
N GLN A 328 5.59 -0.33 -22.04
CA GLN A 328 5.26 -1.76 -22.12
C GLN A 328 6.47 -2.65 -21.81
N GLU A 329 7.63 -2.28 -22.36
CA GLU A 329 8.88 -2.97 -22.05
C GLU A 329 9.25 -2.80 -20.58
N LEU A 330 9.05 -1.60 -20.02
CA LEU A 330 9.25 -1.34 -18.59
C LEU A 330 8.39 -2.26 -17.73
N GLN A 331 7.11 -2.41 -18.03
CA GLN A 331 6.23 -3.33 -17.29
C GLN A 331 6.74 -4.78 -17.39
N ARG A 332 7.15 -5.23 -18.58
CA ARG A 332 7.70 -6.57 -18.78
C ARG A 332 8.98 -6.80 -17.97
N VAL A 333 9.85 -5.80 -17.87
CA VAL A 333 11.05 -5.84 -17.04
C VAL A 333 10.67 -5.94 -15.56
N VAL A 334 9.75 -5.11 -15.07
CA VAL A 334 9.29 -5.15 -13.68
C VAL A 334 8.69 -6.50 -13.31
N LEU A 335 7.87 -7.10 -14.18
CA LEU A 335 7.31 -8.42 -13.92
C LEU A 335 8.40 -9.49 -13.80
N LYS A 336 9.49 -9.40 -14.56
CA LYS A 336 10.63 -10.34 -14.44
C LYS A 336 11.37 -10.20 -13.11
N GLU A 337 11.35 -9.04 -12.46
CA GLU A 337 11.94 -8.87 -11.13
C GLU A 337 11.26 -9.75 -10.08
N PHE A 338 9.97 -10.09 -10.27
CA PHE A 338 9.30 -11.08 -9.43
C PHE A 338 9.92 -12.47 -9.53
N ASP A 339 10.43 -12.89 -10.69
CA ASP A 339 11.05 -14.21 -10.83
C ASP A 339 12.33 -14.35 -9.99
N HIS A 340 13.09 -13.25 -9.87
CA HIS A 340 14.28 -13.21 -9.04
C HIS A 340 13.93 -13.42 -7.56
N ILE A 341 12.87 -12.78 -7.07
CA ILE A 341 12.42 -12.95 -5.69
C ILE A 341 11.70 -14.29 -5.48
N ALA A 342 10.87 -14.73 -6.42
CA ALA A 342 10.17 -16.01 -6.36
C ALA A 342 11.11 -17.22 -6.38
N SER A 343 12.36 -17.05 -6.82
CA SER A 343 13.39 -18.08 -6.71
C SER A 343 13.83 -18.35 -5.25
N VAL A 344 13.60 -17.40 -4.34
CA VAL A 344 13.98 -17.48 -2.92
C VAL A 344 12.79 -17.42 -1.96
N ILE A 345 11.65 -16.84 -2.36
CA ILE A 345 10.40 -16.83 -1.59
C ILE A 345 9.41 -17.83 -2.20
N PRO A 346 9.06 -18.91 -1.48
CA PRO A 346 8.01 -19.82 -1.93
C PRO A 346 6.67 -19.10 -2.14
N ASN A 347 5.91 -19.51 -3.16
CA ASN A 347 4.57 -19.01 -3.51
C ASN A 347 4.47 -17.55 -4.02
N MET A 348 5.57 -16.80 -4.10
CA MET A 348 5.53 -15.51 -4.78
C MET A 348 5.19 -15.67 -6.26
N TYR A 349 4.46 -14.69 -6.81
CA TYR A 349 4.06 -14.71 -8.20
C TYR A 349 5.26 -14.79 -9.15
N ARG A 350 5.07 -15.47 -10.28
CA ARG A 350 6.08 -15.61 -11.34
C ARG A 350 5.62 -14.91 -12.60
N SER A 351 6.54 -14.28 -13.32
CA SER A 351 6.22 -13.46 -14.49
C SER A 351 5.54 -14.27 -15.59
N ASP A 352 5.99 -15.51 -15.84
CA ASP A 352 5.40 -16.38 -16.86
C ASP A 352 3.93 -16.71 -16.56
N ASN A 353 3.59 -16.94 -15.29
CA ASN A 353 2.20 -17.18 -14.87
C ASN A 353 1.38 -15.91 -15.06
N LEU A 354 1.89 -14.77 -14.59
CA LEU A 354 1.21 -13.49 -14.74
C LEU A 354 0.92 -13.19 -16.20
N MET A 355 1.93 -13.31 -17.07
CA MET A 355 1.82 -13.01 -18.50
C MET A 355 0.89 -13.98 -19.25
N ARG A 356 0.92 -15.28 -18.91
CA ARG A 356 -0.01 -16.26 -19.47
C ARG A 356 -1.44 -15.93 -19.08
N ASP A 357 -1.65 -15.62 -17.80
CA ASP A 357 -2.98 -15.48 -17.23
C ASP A 357 -3.64 -14.13 -17.53
N ILE A 358 -2.89 -13.13 -18.05
CA ILE A 358 -3.50 -11.90 -18.62
C ILE A 358 -4.48 -12.23 -19.76
N SER A 359 -4.24 -13.34 -20.48
CA SER A 359 -5.13 -13.80 -21.56
C SER A 359 -6.11 -14.90 -21.11
N ASP A 360 -6.16 -15.22 -19.82
CA ASP A 360 -7.04 -16.26 -19.29
C ASP A 360 -8.52 -15.83 -19.42
N PRO A 361 -9.36 -16.58 -20.19
CA PRO A 361 -10.76 -16.22 -20.38
C PRO A 361 -11.58 -16.14 -19.09
N TRP A 362 -11.29 -16.97 -18.09
CA TRP A 362 -11.98 -16.94 -16.81
C TRP A 362 -11.63 -15.67 -16.04
N LEU A 363 -10.33 -15.34 -15.99
CA LEU A 363 -9.83 -14.19 -15.24
C LEU A 363 -10.29 -12.87 -15.89
N ILE A 364 -10.23 -12.79 -17.21
CA ILE A 364 -10.81 -11.68 -17.99
C ILE A 364 -12.31 -11.56 -17.73
N GLY A 365 -13.04 -12.68 -17.77
CA GLY A 365 -14.48 -12.69 -17.51
C GLY A 365 -14.84 -12.23 -16.10
N GLU A 366 -14.05 -12.63 -15.09
CA GLU A 366 -14.21 -12.17 -13.71
C GLU A 366 -13.95 -10.66 -13.59
N LEU A 367 -12.83 -10.16 -14.13
CA LEU A 367 -12.50 -8.73 -14.12
C LEU A 367 -13.58 -7.90 -14.84
N GLN A 368 -14.02 -8.33 -16.03
CA GLN A 368 -15.09 -7.66 -16.77
C GLN A 368 -16.40 -7.63 -15.97
N ARG A 369 -16.73 -8.71 -15.24
CA ARG A 369 -17.90 -8.74 -14.38
C ARG A 369 -17.80 -7.75 -13.23
N GLN A 370 -16.64 -7.68 -12.56
CA GLN A 370 -16.40 -6.73 -11.47
C GLN A 370 -16.41 -5.28 -11.98
N LEU A 371 -15.79 -4.99 -13.12
CA LEU A 371 -15.81 -3.66 -13.74
C LEU A 371 -17.22 -3.23 -14.16
N ALA A 372 -17.99 -4.12 -14.78
CA ALA A 372 -19.39 -3.84 -15.12
C ALA A 372 -20.24 -3.59 -13.87
N ARG A 373 -19.95 -4.28 -12.76
CA ARG A 373 -20.62 -4.05 -11.48
C ARG A 373 -20.21 -2.73 -10.85
N LEU A 374 -18.93 -2.36 -10.90
CA LEU A 374 -18.44 -1.06 -10.48
C LEU A 374 -19.12 0.06 -11.28
N ASP A 375 -19.23 -0.09 -12.61
CA ASP A 375 -19.94 0.86 -13.47
C ASP A 375 -21.42 1.00 -13.09
N ALA A 376 -22.09 -0.10 -12.75
CA ALA A 376 -23.46 -0.09 -12.23
C ALA A 376 -23.56 0.57 -10.84
N LEU A 377 -22.49 0.56 -10.04
CA LEU A 377 -22.42 1.15 -8.71
C LEU A 377 -22.10 2.66 -8.74
N ARG A 378 -21.44 3.16 -9.79
CA ARG A 378 -21.05 4.58 -9.94
C ARG A 378 -22.19 5.57 -9.73
N PRO A 379 -23.42 5.38 -10.24
CA PRO A 379 -24.54 6.27 -9.95
C PRO A 379 -24.88 6.36 -8.44
N ALA A 380 -24.74 5.24 -7.72
CA ALA A 380 -24.97 5.19 -6.27
C ALA A 380 -23.82 5.84 -5.49
N LEU A 381 -22.58 5.80 -6.01
CA LEU A 381 -21.42 6.48 -5.42
C LEU A 381 -21.38 7.99 -5.72
N ALA A 382 -22.00 8.44 -6.81
CA ALA A 382 -21.94 9.83 -7.26
C ALA A 382 -22.29 10.88 -6.17
N PRO A 383 -23.28 10.68 -5.29
CA PRO A 383 -23.56 11.62 -4.20
C PRO A 383 -22.50 11.68 -3.08
N TYR A 384 -21.59 10.72 -3.05
CA TYR A 384 -20.56 10.54 -2.02
C TYR A 384 -19.17 10.92 -2.53
N ARG A 385 -18.94 10.83 -3.85
CA ARG A 385 -17.67 11.13 -4.49
C ARG A 385 -17.33 12.62 -4.39
N TYR A 386 -16.07 12.91 -4.08
CA TYR A 386 -15.53 14.25 -4.00
C TYR A 386 -15.00 14.71 -5.36
N ALA A 387 -15.25 15.98 -5.71
CA ALA A 387 -14.73 16.61 -6.91
C ALA A 387 -14.26 18.05 -6.60
N PRO A 388 -13.34 18.61 -7.41
CA PRO A 388 -13.03 20.04 -7.33
C PRO A 388 -14.28 20.89 -7.54
N VAL A 389 -14.42 21.98 -6.78
CA VAL A 389 -15.49 22.95 -7.01
C VAL A 389 -15.20 23.69 -8.32
N ALA A 390 -16.13 23.63 -9.28
CA ALA A 390 -16.00 24.36 -10.54
C ALA A 390 -15.81 25.87 -10.28
N GLY A 391 -14.65 26.41 -10.68
CA GLY A 391 -14.32 27.83 -10.55
C GLY A 391 -13.37 28.22 -9.40
N SER A 392 -12.74 27.25 -8.71
CA SER A 392 -11.68 27.49 -7.71
C SER A 392 -10.28 27.50 -8.28
#